data_AF-A0A938UMZ9-F1
#
_entry.id   AF-A0A938UMZ9-F1
#
_cell.length_a   1.000
_cell.length_b   1.000
_cell.length_c   1.000
_cell.angle_alpha   90.00
_cell.angle_beta   90.00
_cell.angle_gamma   90.00
#
_symmetry.space_group_name_H-M   'P 1'
#
loop_
_entity.id
_entity.type
_entity.pdbx_description
1 polymer ?
#
loop_
_entity_poly.entity_id
_entity_poly.type
_entity_poly.pdbx_seq_one_letter_code
_entity_poly.pdbx_strand_id
1 'polypeptide(L)'
;MTERRSRSARSAALLLLVALSLPACVTGLFRSPEKPRTRYLLENPPASADLVGRLSFRETRTEDTLIDLAPELGAGYVELLAANPGVDPWLPPKGTRLVVPAARLLP
;
A
#
# COMPACT_ATOMS: atom_id res chain seq x y z
N MET A 1 -25.86 32.23 -70.67
CA MET A 1 -26.02 33.18 -69.54
C MET A 1 -26.26 32.34 -68.28
N THR A 2 -25.19 31.71 -67.78
CA THR A 2 -25.23 30.64 -66.78
C THR A 2 -24.50 31.04 -65.50
N GLU A 3 -25.10 30.66 -64.38
CA GLU A 3 -24.48 30.40 -63.07
C GLU A 3 -23.55 31.44 -62.44
N ARG A 4 -24.11 32.27 -61.55
CA ARG A 4 -23.30 32.95 -60.53
C ARG A 4 -24.07 33.20 -59.23
N ARG A 5 -24.38 32.15 -58.45
CA ARG A 5 -24.67 32.27 -56.99
C ARG A 5 -24.96 30.90 -56.36
N SER A 6 -23.94 30.19 -55.87
CA SER A 6 -24.16 29.07 -54.93
C SER A 6 -22.96 28.68 -54.07
N ARG A 7 -21.78 29.30 -54.25
CA ARG A 7 -20.55 28.92 -53.55
C ARG A 7 -20.51 29.32 -52.07
N SER A 8 -21.31 30.31 -51.63
CA SER A 8 -21.21 30.89 -50.27
C SER A 8 -21.81 30.00 -49.16
N ALA A 9 -22.93 29.32 -49.39
CA ALA A 9 -23.56 28.49 -48.36
C ALA A 9 -22.80 27.17 -48.11
N ARG A 10 -22.14 26.64 -49.15
CA ARG A 10 -21.35 25.41 -49.06
C ARG A 10 -20.08 25.59 -48.24
N SER A 11 -19.43 26.75 -48.32
CA SER A 11 -18.23 27.07 -47.54
C SER A 11 -18.52 27.26 -46.05
N ALA A 12 -19.65 27.87 -45.69
CA ALA A 12 -20.05 28.05 -44.29
C ALA A 12 -20.48 26.72 -43.64
N ALA A 13 -21.22 25.87 -44.37
CA ALA A 13 -21.62 24.55 -43.88
C ALA A 13 -20.43 23.59 -43.71
N LEU A 14 -19.41 23.68 -44.58
CA LEU A 14 -18.20 22.86 -44.48
C LEU A 14 -17.32 23.28 -43.29
N LEU A 15 -17.28 24.57 -42.93
CA LEU A 15 -16.55 25.06 -41.76
C LEU A 15 -17.25 24.71 -40.43
N LEU A 16 -18.58 24.67 -40.41
CA LEU A 16 -19.36 24.29 -39.22
C LEU A 16 -19.33 22.78 -38.93
N LEU A 17 -19.14 21.91 -39.94
CA LEU A 17 -19.03 20.46 -39.75
C LEU A 17 -17.66 20.00 -39.21
N VAL A 18 -16.59 20.78 -39.44
CA VAL A 18 -15.23 20.46 -38.96
C VAL A 18 -15.03 20.81 -37.48
N ALA A 19 -15.76 21.81 -36.96
CA ALA A 19 -15.58 22.30 -35.59
C ALA A 19 -16.27 21.43 -34.51
N LEU A 20 -17.26 20.61 -34.88
CA LEU A 20 -18.10 19.88 -33.92
C LEU A 20 -17.67 18.42 -33.66
N SER A 21 -16.59 17.94 -34.27
CA SER A 21 -16.10 16.56 -34.11
C SER A 21 -14.96 16.42 -33.07
N LEU A 22 -14.56 17.52 -32.44
CA LEU A 22 -13.37 17.59 -31.58
C LEU A 22 -13.54 17.38 -30.05
N PRO A 23 -14.71 17.05 -29.43
CA PRO A 23 -14.71 16.83 -27.99
C PRO A 23 -14.34 15.39 -27.57
N ALA A 24 -14.39 14.41 -28.47
CA ALA A 24 -14.17 12.99 -28.12
C ALA A 24 -12.69 12.59 -28.04
N CYS A 25 -11.79 13.32 -28.71
CA CYS A 25 -10.36 12.97 -28.73
C CYS A 25 -9.62 13.47 -27.47
N VAL A 26 -10.11 14.55 -26.84
CA VAL A 26 -9.42 15.16 -25.69
C VAL A 26 -9.69 14.41 -24.38
N THR A 27 -10.79 13.68 -24.27
CA THR A 27 -11.16 12.91 -23.06
C THR A 27 -10.38 11.60 -22.88
N GLY A 28 -9.68 11.11 -23.91
CA GLY A 28 -8.89 9.87 -23.83
C GLY A 28 -7.45 10.03 -23.32
N LEU A 29 -6.89 11.24 -23.36
CA LEU A 29 -5.47 11.48 -23.06
C LEU A 29 -5.14 11.57 -21.56
N PHE A 30 -6.15 11.66 -20.70
CA PHE A 30 -5.96 11.64 -19.24
C PHE A 30 -6.08 10.24 -18.63
N ARG A 31 -6.00 9.17 -19.43
CA ARG A 31 -5.81 7.82 -18.89
C ARG A 31 -4.39 7.74 -18.32
N SER A 32 -4.26 7.94 -17.00
CA SER A 32 -3.02 7.65 -16.29
C SER A 32 -2.61 6.20 -16.58
N PRO A 33 -1.35 5.91 -16.93
CA PRO A 33 -0.92 4.55 -17.15
C PRO A 33 -1.19 3.76 -15.86
N GLU A 34 -1.93 2.66 -15.96
CA GLU A 34 -2.08 1.76 -14.82
C GLU A 34 -0.68 1.28 -14.45
N LYS A 35 -0.25 1.61 -13.23
CA LYS A 35 1.02 1.09 -12.72
C LYS A 35 0.88 -0.44 -12.74
N PRO A 36 1.70 -1.17 -13.51
CA PRO A 36 1.53 -2.61 -13.62
C PRO A 36 1.57 -3.22 -12.22
N ARG A 37 0.57 -4.05 -11.90
CA ARG A 37 0.53 -4.78 -10.63
C ARG A 37 1.64 -5.82 -10.65
N THR A 38 2.83 -5.44 -10.18
CA THR A 38 3.93 -6.38 -10.01
C THR A 38 3.52 -7.41 -8.96
N ARG A 39 3.39 -8.67 -9.36
CA ARG A 39 3.15 -9.78 -8.43
C ARG A 39 4.49 -10.27 -7.94
N TYR A 40 4.81 -10.00 -6.68
CA TYR A 40 5.98 -10.57 -6.02
C TYR A 40 5.63 -11.98 -5.55
N LEU A 41 6.28 -12.99 -6.14
CA LEU A 41 6.19 -14.35 -5.61
C LEU A 41 7.04 -14.42 -4.35
N LEU A 42 6.45 -14.84 -3.23
CA LEU A 42 7.21 -15.12 -2.01
C LEU A 42 7.94 -16.46 -2.19
N GLU A 43 9.26 -16.46 -2.00
CA GLU A 43 10.09 -17.67 -1.99
C GLU A 43 9.60 -18.71 -0.96
N ASN A 44 9.01 -18.23 0.14
CA ASN A 44 8.42 -19.05 1.18
C ASN A 44 7.07 -18.42 1.61
N PRO A 45 5.96 -18.81 0.97
CA PRO A 45 4.66 -18.26 1.29
C PRO A 45 4.26 -18.68 2.71
N PRO A 46 3.69 -17.76 3.50
CA PRO A 46 3.18 -18.11 4.82
C PRO A 46 2.05 -19.14 4.74
N ALA A 47 1.83 -19.84 5.86
CA ALA A 47 0.78 -20.87 5.97
C ALA A 47 -0.63 -20.33 5.64
N SER A 48 -0.86 -19.04 5.87
CA SER A 48 -2.03 -18.30 5.41
C SER A 48 -1.58 -17.09 4.62
N ALA A 49 -2.24 -16.80 3.50
CA ALA A 49 -1.87 -15.75 2.54
C ALA A 49 -1.61 -14.37 3.18
N ASP A 50 -2.28 -14.08 4.29
CA ASP A 50 -2.23 -12.78 4.94
C ASP A 50 -1.33 -12.76 6.19
N LEU A 51 -0.80 -13.88 6.67
CA LEU A 51 0.06 -13.91 7.86
C LEU A 51 1.51 -13.69 7.46
N VAL A 52 2.18 -12.69 8.00
CA VAL A 52 3.62 -12.49 7.79
C VAL A 52 4.39 -12.60 9.09
N GLY A 53 5.67 -12.94 9.01
CA GLY A 53 6.55 -13.09 10.17
C GLY A 53 6.54 -14.50 10.79
N ARG A 54 7.06 -14.64 12.01
CA ARG A 54 7.17 -15.93 12.72
C ARG A 54 7.04 -15.75 14.23
N LEU A 55 6.59 -16.79 14.92
CA LEU A 55 6.65 -16.87 16.38
C LEU A 55 8.12 -16.90 16.83
N SER A 56 8.48 -16.00 17.73
CA SER A 56 9.82 -15.90 18.31
C SER A 56 9.75 -15.53 19.78
N PHE A 57 10.85 -15.83 20.49
CA PHE A 57 10.95 -15.62 21.93
C PHE A 57 12.31 -15.01 22.29
N ARG A 58 12.36 -14.30 23.41
CA ARG A 58 13.58 -13.73 23.98
C ARG A 58 13.64 -14.00 25.47
N GLU A 59 14.79 -14.48 25.97
CA GLU A 59 15.01 -14.62 27.42
C GLU A 59 15.59 -13.34 28.02
N THR A 60 15.00 -12.85 29.11
CA THR A 60 15.46 -11.62 29.76
C THR A 60 16.79 -11.82 30.50
N ARG A 61 17.62 -10.78 30.48
CA ARG A 61 18.78 -10.60 31.34
C ARG A 61 18.40 -9.79 32.57
N THR A 62 19.32 -9.69 33.54
CA THR A 62 19.06 -9.03 34.83
C THR A 62 18.66 -7.56 34.69
N GLU A 63 19.24 -6.86 33.71
CA GLU A 63 19.07 -5.41 33.52
C GLU A 63 18.07 -5.07 32.38
N ASP A 64 17.41 -6.09 31.81
CA ASP A 64 16.51 -5.86 30.69
C ASP A 64 15.23 -5.18 31.17
N THR A 65 14.76 -4.17 30.45
CA THR A 65 13.40 -3.62 30.59
C THR A 65 12.62 -3.84 29.29
N LEU A 66 11.29 -3.91 29.33
CA LEU A 66 10.50 -4.04 28.11
C LEU A 66 10.58 -2.80 27.21
N ILE A 67 10.84 -1.62 27.78
CA ILE A 67 11.00 -0.39 27.00
C ILE A 67 12.33 -0.37 26.23
N ASP A 68 13.40 -0.90 26.83
CA ASP A 68 14.71 -1.00 26.18
C ASP A 68 14.75 -2.16 25.17
N LEU A 69 14.04 -3.26 25.45
CA LEU A 69 13.95 -4.41 24.54
C LEU A 69 13.08 -4.14 23.30
N ALA A 70 12.12 -3.21 23.35
CA ALA A 70 11.19 -2.99 22.22
C ALA A 70 11.92 -2.60 20.91
N PRO A 71 12.82 -1.59 20.91
CA PRO A 71 13.61 -1.25 19.74
C PRO A 71 14.51 -2.40 19.26
N GLU A 72 15.17 -3.12 20.18
CA GLU A 72 16.05 -4.24 19.82
C GLU A 72 15.30 -5.37 19.11
N LEU A 73 14.07 -5.63 19.53
CA LEU A 73 13.22 -6.67 18.99
C LEU A 73 12.40 -6.22 17.77
N GLY A 74 12.47 -4.93 17.41
CA GLY A 74 11.66 -4.36 16.33
C GLY A 74 10.15 -4.40 16.61
N ALA A 75 9.77 -4.38 17.89
CA ALA A 75 8.39 -4.43 18.35
C ALA A 75 7.99 -3.12 19.03
N GLY A 76 6.70 -2.78 19.01
CA GLY A 76 6.21 -1.67 19.82
C GLY A 76 6.21 -2.02 21.31
N TYR A 77 6.47 -1.04 22.18
CA TYR A 77 6.39 -1.24 23.65
C TYR A 77 5.01 -1.77 24.08
N VAL A 78 3.94 -1.20 23.55
CA VAL A 78 2.56 -1.65 23.82
C VAL A 78 2.30 -3.06 23.27
N GLU A 79 2.89 -3.41 22.13
CA GLU A 79 2.77 -4.76 21.57
C GLU A 79 3.44 -5.79 22.48
N LEU A 80 4.62 -5.47 23.02
CA LEU A 80 5.33 -6.33 23.96
C LEU A 80 4.59 -6.49 25.29
N LEU A 81 4.00 -5.41 25.82
CA LEU A 81 3.12 -5.47 27.00
C LEU A 81 1.93 -6.39 26.76
N ALA A 82 1.25 -6.22 25.62
CA ALA A 82 0.07 -7.01 25.28
C ALA A 82 0.40 -8.48 25.05
N ALA A 83 1.58 -8.78 24.48
CA ALA A 83 2.03 -10.14 24.25
C ALA A 83 2.48 -10.87 25.53
N ASN A 84 2.82 -10.12 26.60
CA ASN A 84 3.41 -10.66 27.83
C ASN A 84 2.66 -10.18 29.09
N PRO A 85 1.37 -10.51 29.24
CA PRO A 85 0.59 -10.10 30.40
C PRO A 85 1.18 -10.69 31.70
N GLY A 86 1.28 -9.86 32.74
CA GLY A 86 1.80 -10.25 34.05
C GLY A 86 3.32 -10.19 34.19
N VAL A 87 4.05 -9.85 33.12
CA VAL A 87 5.49 -9.53 33.21
C VAL A 87 5.65 -8.07 33.64
N ASP A 88 6.46 -7.83 34.67
CA ASP A 88 6.84 -6.47 35.07
C ASP A 88 7.60 -5.78 33.91
N PRO A 89 7.12 -4.65 33.38
CA PRO A 89 7.76 -3.97 32.25
C PRO A 89 9.12 -3.35 32.59
N TRP A 90 9.35 -3.02 33.86
CA TRP A 90 10.53 -2.31 34.33
C TRP A 90 11.58 -3.25 34.92
N LEU A 91 11.15 -4.39 35.45
CA LEU A 91 12.07 -5.37 36.03
C LEU A 91 11.58 -6.81 35.81
N PRO A 92 11.53 -7.29 34.56
CA PRO A 92 11.19 -8.68 34.29
C PRO A 92 12.22 -9.61 34.94
N PRO A 93 11.80 -10.68 35.64
CA PRO A 93 12.73 -11.62 36.26
C PRO A 93 13.71 -12.18 35.23
N LYS A 94 14.98 -12.36 35.59
CA LYS A 94 15.98 -12.96 34.71
C LYS A 94 15.54 -14.34 34.20
N GLY A 95 15.72 -14.60 32.91
CA GLY A 95 15.34 -15.85 32.27
C GLY A 95 13.84 -15.94 31.94
N THR A 96 13.08 -14.87 32.14
CA THR A 96 11.69 -14.81 31.68
C THR A 96 11.66 -14.97 30.16
N ARG A 97 10.89 -15.93 29.67
CA ARG A 97 10.69 -16.15 28.24
C ARG A 97 9.61 -15.20 27.73
N LEU A 98 10.04 -14.11 27.11
CA LEU A 98 9.15 -13.14 26.48
C LEU A 98 8.72 -13.63 25.10
N VAL A 99 7.43 -13.46 24.81
CA VAL A 99 6.86 -13.55 23.46
C VAL A 99 7.24 -12.28 22.70
N VAL A 100 7.82 -12.46 21.51
CA VAL A 100 8.13 -11.34 20.61
C VAL A 100 7.03 -11.29 19.54
N PRO A 101 6.28 -10.18 19.41
CA PRO A 101 5.15 -10.06 18.48
C PRO A 101 5.61 -9.80 17.04
N ALA A 102 6.46 -10.68 16.50
CA ALA A 102 7.05 -10.55 15.17
C ALA A 102 6.16 -11.10 14.03
N ALA A 103 4.95 -11.58 14.33
CA ALA A 103 3.99 -12.09 13.35
C ALA A 103 2.72 -11.22 13.30
N ARG A 104 2.22 -10.92 12.10
CA ARG A 104 1.05 -10.04 11.89
C ARG A 104 0.21 -10.49 10.70
N LEU A 105 -1.09 -10.17 10.74
CA LEU A 105 -1.96 -10.28 9.57
C LEU A 105 -1.88 -8.99 8.75
N LEU A 106 -1.82 -9.13 7.43
CA LEU A 106 -1.86 -8.02 6.48
C LEU A 106 -3.29 -7.48 6.34
N PRO A 107 -3.46 -6.16 6.16
CA PRO A 107 -4.76 -5.52 5.94
C PRO A 107 -5.31 -5.71 4.53
#